data_AF-A0A6G0J9U4-F1
#
_entry.id   AF-A0A6G0J9U4-F1
#
_cell.length_a   1.000
_cell.length_b   1.000
_cell.length_c   1.000
_cell.angle_alpha   90.00
_cell.angle_beta   90.00
_cell.angle_gamma   90.00
#
_symmetry.space_group_name_H-M   'P 1'
#
loop_
_entity.id
_entity.type
_entity.pdbx_description
1 polymer ?
#
loop_
_entity_poly.entity_id
_entity_poly.type
_entity_poly.pdbx_seq_one_letter_code
_entity_poly.pdbx_strand_id
1 'polypeptide(L)'
;MSASLIRRGLELLGDDIKDASKVKNKNNNNKKKKKKHQTPSSATVMELVSTKRQGVTKQVKRLQGRLGPGKSKATVKDKRIKSAVEEFRKKQRKSHMSDNLKYFMRTGYKATDSDTMKILSHNSGRQSRNRPERPGKKVKEPESLFTEEEFQQFQKEYFGRTVEEKK
;
A
#
# COMPACT_ATOMS: atom_id res chain seq x y z
N MET A 1 23.80 8.20 35.10
CA MET A 1 24.61 8.43 33.87
C MET A 1 25.47 9.66 34.09
N SER A 2 26.79 9.59 33.91
CA SER A 2 27.66 10.74 34.19
C SER A 2 27.48 11.84 33.14
N ALA A 3 27.50 13.10 33.56
CA ALA A 3 27.40 14.25 32.66
C ALA A 3 28.55 14.29 31.64
N SER A 4 29.69 13.71 31.97
CA SER A 4 30.83 13.54 31.06
C SER A 4 30.55 12.60 29.90
N LEU A 5 29.79 11.52 30.10
CA LEU A 5 29.37 10.60 29.04
C LEU A 5 28.40 11.26 28.06
N ILE A 6 27.48 12.07 28.58
CA ILE A 6 26.50 12.81 27.76
C ILE A 6 27.22 13.88 26.93
N ARG A 7 28.16 14.63 27.52
CA ARG A 7 28.96 15.63 26.76
C ARG A 7 29.78 14.99 25.65
N ARG A 8 30.49 13.89 25.95
CA ARG A 8 31.31 13.18 24.96
C ARG A 8 30.45 12.55 23.85
N GLY A 9 29.26 12.04 24.20
CA GLY A 9 28.29 11.54 23.22
C GLY A 9 27.77 12.64 22.29
N LEU A 10 27.47 13.83 22.81
CA LEU A 10 27.03 14.97 22.01
C LEU A 10 28.14 15.57 21.15
N GLU A 11 29.38 15.57 21.64
CA GLU A 11 30.56 16.03 20.90
C GLU A 11 30.82 15.14 19.67
N LEU A 12 30.83 13.82 19.86
CA LEU A 12 30.97 12.85 18.77
C LEU A 12 29.82 12.93 17.76
N LEU A 13 28.59 13.16 18.23
CA LEU A 13 27.43 13.30 17.36
C LEU A 13 27.42 14.62 16.57
N GLY A 14 28.01 15.69 17.13
CA GLY A 14 28.10 17.00 16.49
C GLY A 14 28.96 17.00 15.23
N ASP A 15 30.03 16.20 15.19
CA ASP A 15 30.92 16.10 14.04
C ASP A 15 30.27 15.36 12.86
N ASP A 16 29.44 14.34 13.14
CA ASP A 16 28.66 13.62 12.12
C ASP A 16 27.49 14.47 11.56
N ILE A 17 26.90 15.35 12.38
CA ILE A 17 25.76 16.19 11.99
C ILE A 17 26.20 17.42 11.18
N LYS A 18 27.41 17.96 11.39
CA LYS A 18 27.91 19.14 10.63
C LYS A 18 28.04 18.88 9.13
N ASP A 19 28.31 17.65 8.73
CA ASP A 19 28.32 17.26 7.32
C ASP A 19 26.92 17.13 6.73
N ALA A 20 25.91 16.81 7.55
CA ALA A 20 24.51 16.74 7.14
C ALA A 20 23.78 18.10 7.14
N SER A 21 24.13 19.03 8.03
CA SER A 21 23.47 20.35 8.13
C SER A 21 23.90 21.30 7.00
N LYS A 22 25.13 21.20 6.49
CA LYS A 22 25.56 21.88 5.24
C LYS A 22 24.83 21.37 3.98
N VAL A 23 24.10 20.26 4.07
CA VAL A 23 23.30 19.72 2.95
C VAL A 23 21.91 20.37 2.87
N LYS A 24 21.33 20.84 3.98
CA LYS A 24 19.93 21.32 4.00
C LYS A 24 19.72 22.76 3.49
N ASN A 25 20.70 23.67 3.61
CA ASN A 25 20.57 25.06 3.15
C ASN A 25 20.99 25.33 1.68
N LYS A 26 20.99 24.31 0.81
CA LYS A 26 21.23 24.47 -0.65
C LYS A 26 20.11 23.92 -1.51
N ASN A 27 18.88 23.91 -0.99
CA ASN A 27 17.68 23.64 -1.77
C ASN A 27 17.09 24.97 -2.24
N ASN A 28 17.75 25.58 -3.22
CA ASN A 28 17.15 26.38 -4.30
C ASN A 28 18.31 26.90 -5.16
N ASN A 29 18.38 26.42 -6.40
CA ASN A 29 19.36 26.78 -7.42
C ASN A 29 20.83 26.43 -7.10
N ASN A 30 21.20 25.15 -7.16
CA ASN A 30 22.46 24.75 -7.80
C ASN A 30 22.60 23.23 -7.92
N LYS A 31 22.67 22.76 -9.16
CA LYS A 31 22.98 21.41 -9.60
C LYS A 31 24.38 21.02 -9.08
N LYS A 32 24.47 20.48 -7.86
CA LYS A 32 25.75 20.03 -7.26
C LYS A 32 26.31 18.88 -8.08
N LYS A 33 27.30 19.21 -8.91
CA LYS A 33 28.23 18.29 -9.57
C LYS A 33 28.72 17.26 -8.54
N LYS A 34 28.55 15.97 -8.88
CA LYS A 34 29.26 14.86 -8.21
C LYS A 34 30.73 15.27 -8.10
N LYS A 35 31.30 15.28 -6.88
CA LYS A 35 32.75 15.44 -6.70
C LYS A 35 33.42 14.28 -7.44
N LYS A 36 33.80 14.52 -8.68
CA LYS A 36 34.73 13.66 -9.41
C LYS A 36 36.02 13.76 -8.61
N HIS A 37 36.58 12.63 -8.20
CA HIS A 37 37.96 12.60 -7.74
C HIS A 37 38.81 13.23 -8.85
N GLN A 38 39.20 14.50 -8.67
CA GLN A 38 40.07 15.18 -9.62
C GLN A 38 41.45 14.59 -9.45
N THR A 39 42.03 14.11 -10.55
CA THR A 39 43.45 13.80 -10.58
C THR A 39 44.22 15.09 -10.27
N PRO A 40 45.32 15.02 -9.50
CA PRO A 40 46.19 16.16 -9.32
C PRO A 40 46.64 16.68 -10.69
N SER A 41 46.70 18.01 -10.81
CA SER A 41 47.11 18.66 -12.06
C SER A 41 48.54 18.23 -12.40
N SER A 42 48.88 18.17 -13.69
CA SER A 42 50.23 17.76 -14.12
C SER A 42 51.32 18.63 -13.50
N ALA A 43 51.03 19.91 -13.21
CA ALA A 43 51.95 20.83 -12.54
C ALA A 43 52.20 20.42 -11.08
N THR A 44 51.15 20.08 -10.33
CA THR A 44 51.24 19.59 -8.94
C THR A 44 51.99 18.25 -8.86
N VAL A 45 51.83 17.38 -9.86
CA VAL A 45 52.55 16.10 -9.91
C VAL A 45 54.02 16.28 -10.30
N MET A 46 54.36 17.29 -11.09
CA MET A 46 55.74 17.60 -11.46
C MET A 46 56.56 18.14 -10.27
N GLU A 47 55.94 18.84 -9.33
CA GLU A 47 56.59 19.30 -8.09
C GLU A 47 57.08 18.15 -7.21
N LEU A 48 56.39 17.00 -7.28
CA LEU A 48 56.75 15.75 -6.60
C LEU A 48 57.86 14.95 -7.33
N VAL A 49 58.28 15.39 -8.52
CA VAL A 49 59.31 14.71 -9.32
C VAL A 49 60.57 15.58 -9.37
N SER A 50 61.60 15.18 -8.64
CA SER A 50 62.80 15.98 -8.36
C SER A 50 63.82 16.11 -9.51
N THR A 51 63.55 15.56 -10.71
CA THR A 51 64.55 15.51 -11.80
C THR A 51 63.97 15.93 -13.14
N LYS A 52 64.82 16.48 -14.03
CA LYS A 52 64.48 16.85 -15.43
C LYS A 52 65.04 15.85 -16.47
N ARG A 53 65.26 14.59 -16.06
CA ARG A 53 65.87 13.56 -16.91
C ARG A 53 64.85 12.92 -17.87
N GLN A 54 65.34 12.23 -18.90
CA GLN A 54 64.49 11.40 -19.76
C GLN A 54 63.77 10.34 -18.90
N GLY A 55 62.43 10.35 -18.88
CA GLY A 55 61.62 9.41 -18.06
C GLY A 55 60.67 10.07 -17.06
N VAL A 56 60.84 11.37 -16.79
CA VAL A 56 59.95 12.16 -15.91
C VAL A 56 58.48 12.08 -16.35
N THR A 57 58.24 12.11 -17.65
CA THR A 57 56.89 11.99 -18.21
C THR A 57 56.22 10.65 -17.90
N LYS A 58 56.98 9.55 -17.81
CA LYS A 58 56.47 8.24 -17.39
C LYS A 58 56.17 8.21 -15.90
N GLN A 59 57.00 8.85 -15.07
CA GLN A 59 56.79 8.95 -13.62
C GLN A 59 55.57 9.82 -13.28
N VAL A 60 55.43 10.98 -13.93
CA VAL A 60 54.24 11.84 -13.82
C VAL A 60 52.97 11.09 -14.24
N LYS A 61 53.01 10.33 -15.35
CA LYS A 61 51.86 9.50 -15.79
C LYS A 61 51.50 8.39 -14.79
N ARG A 62 52.48 7.83 -14.07
CA ARG A 62 52.24 6.82 -13.01
C ARG A 62 51.60 7.46 -11.78
N LEU A 63 52.12 8.60 -11.33
CA LEU A 63 51.63 9.33 -10.16
C LEU A 63 50.25 9.95 -10.38
N GLN A 64 49.97 10.44 -11.59
CA GLN A 64 48.65 10.99 -11.93
C GLN A 64 47.54 9.92 -11.90
N GLY A 65 47.89 8.65 -12.17
CA GLY A 65 46.97 7.52 -12.25
C GLY A 65 45.95 7.66 -13.40
N ARG A 66 45.61 6.56 -14.09
CA ARG A 66 44.56 6.63 -15.14
C ARG A 66 43.16 6.68 -14.51
N LEU A 67 42.70 7.79 -13.93
CA LEU A 67 41.32 7.95 -13.41
C LEU A 67 40.35 8.43 -14.50
N GLY A 68 40.32 7.72 -15.62
CA GLY A 68 39.34 7.93 -16.69
C GLY A 68 38.30 6.81 -16.75
N PRO A 69 37.16 7.03 -17.42
CA PRO A 69 36.11 6.01 -17.64
C PRO A 69 36.57 4.75 -18.40
N GLY A 70 37.84 4.68 -18.83
CA GLY A 70 38.48 3.53 -19.47
C GLY A 70 39.46 2.75 -18.59
N LYS A 71 39.27 2.68 -17.27
CA LYS A 71 39.98 1.66 -16.47
C LYS A 71 39.31 0.30 -16.66
N SER A 72 40.10 -0.74 -16.89
CA SER A 72 39.62 -2.12 -17.03
C SER A 72 38.80 -2.54 -15.80
N LYS A 73 37.51 -2.82 -16.02
CA LYS A 73 36.68 -3.62 -15.10
C LYS A 73 36.86 -5.09 -15.50
N ALA A 74 38.07 -5.60 -15.33
CA ALA A 74 38.37 -7.00 -15.61
C ALA A 74 37.98 -7.85 -14.39
N THR A 75 36.71 -8.28 -14.34
CA THR A 75 36.26 -9.66 -14.07
C THR A 75 34.72 -9.73 -14.09
N VAL A 76 34.21 -10.71 -14.86
CA VAL A 76 32.84 -10.85 -15.40
C VAL A 76 32.41 -9.69 -16.31
N LYS A 77 32.93 -9.77 -17.54
CA LYS A 77 32.64 -8.97 -18.73
C LYS A 77 31.24 -8.33 -18.68
N ASP A 78 31.23 -7.00 -18.68
CA ASP A 78 30.07 -6.13 -18.93
C ASP A 78 29.10 -5.85 -17.77
N LYS A 79 29.28 -6.43 -16.57
CA LYS A 79 28.42 -6.09 -15.43
C LYS A 79 28.96 -4.88 -14.65
N ARG A 80 28.35 -3.71 -14.89
CA ARG A 80 28.52 -2.53 -14.03
C ARG A 80 28.01 -2.90 -12.63
N ILE A 81 28.89 -2.92 -11.62
CA ILE A 81 28.51 -3.11 -10.22
C ILE A 81 27.47 -2.05 -9.85
N LYS A 82 26.23 -2.48 -9.66
CA LYS A 82 25.13 -1.65 -9.17
C LYS A 82 25.18 -1.66 -7.65
N SER A 83 24.98 -0.50 -7.03
CA SER A 83 24.85 -0.46 -5.57
C SER A 83 23.60 -1.23 -5.15
N ALA A 84 23.73 -2.10 -4.15
CA ALA A 84 22.60 -2.86 -3.60
C ALA A 84 21.45 -1.93 -3.15
N VAL A 85 21.79 -0.76 -2.61
CA VAL A 85 20.82 0.27 -2.21
C VAL A 85 20.07 0.84 -3.42
N GLU A 86 20.76 1.01 -4.55
CA GLU A 86 20.16 1.53 -5.78
C GLU A 86 19.23 0.50 -6.43
N GLU A 87 19.61 -0.79 -6.42
CA GLU A 87 18.74 -1.87 -6.86
C GLU A 87 17.51 -2.04 -5.97
N PHE A 88 17.70 -1.95 -4.64
CA PHE A 88 16.60 -2.01 -3.68
C PHE A 88 15.57 -0.91 -3.96
N ARG A 89 16.01 0.34 -4.14
CA ARG A 89 15.12 1.48 -4.46
C ARG A 89 14.40 1.32 -5.79
N LYS A 90 15.01 0.69 -6.80
CA LYS A 90 14.38 0.42 -8.10
C LYS A 90 13.34 -0.70 -8.04
N LYS A 91 13.57 -1.69 -7.17
CA LYS A 91 12.64 -2.81 -6.92
C LYS A 91 11.51 -2.42 -5.96
N GLN A 92 11.63 -1.30 -5.25
CA GLN A 92 10.54 -0.80 -4.41
C GLN A 92 9.32 -0.52 -5.27
N ARG A 93 8.20 -1.14 -4.89
CA ARG A 93 6.89 -0.79 -5.44
C ARG A 93 6.57 0.65 -5.05
N LYS A 94 5.78 1.35 -5.87
CA LYS A 94 5.30 2.68 -5.53
C LYS A 94 4.51 2.57 -4.23
N SER A 95 4.90 3.36 -3.23
CA SER A 95 4.14 3.44 -1.97
C SER A 95 2.90 4.29 -2.22
N HIS A 96 1.73 3.72 -1.94
CA HIS A 96 0.44 4.42 -2.00
C HIS A 96 0.01 4.96 -0.63
N MET A 97 0.92 5.01 0.35
CA MET A 97 0.60 5.44 1.71
C MET A 97 0.00 6.85 1.75
N SER A 98 0.59 7.80 1.03
CA SER A 98 0.08 9.18 0.96
C SER A 98 -1.28 9.27 0.28
N ASP A 99 -1.49 8.49 -0.78
CA ASP A 99 -2.75 8.48 -1.54
C ASP A 99 -3.88 7.89 -0.69
N ASN A 100 -3.59 6.80 0.04
CA ASN A 100 -4.52 6.16 0.95
C ASN A 100 -4.87 7.07 2.14
N LEU A 101 -3.86 7.71 2.74
CA LEU A 101 -4.09 8.68 3.82
C LEU A 101 -4.93 9.85 3.32
N LYS A 102 -4.66 10.37 2.11
CA LYS A 102 -5.49 11.41 1.50
C LYS A 102 -6.92 10.93 1.26
N TYR A 103 -7.12 9.69 0.85
CA TYR A 103 -8.45 9.09 0.69
C TYR A 103 -9.21 9.01 2.02
N PHE A 104 -8.58 8.49 3.08
CA PHE A 104 -9.21 8.36 4.40
C PHE A 104 -9.44 9.71 5.11
N MET A 105 -8.50 10.65 4.97
CA MET A 105 -8.60 11.97 5.59
C MET A 105 -9.46 12.95 4.79
N ARG A 106 -9.84 12.62 3.55
CA ARG A 106 -10.83 13.40 2.81
C ARG A 106 -12.18 13.18 3.50
N THR A 107 -12.53 14.12 4.36
CA THR A 107 -13.79 14.11 5.11
C THR A 107 -14.98 14.00 4.17
N GLY A 108 -15.84 13.00 4.41
CA GLY A 108 -17.26 13.14 4.19
C GLY A 108 -17.86 12.59 2.90
N TYR A 109 -17.30 11.57 2.25
CA TYR A 109 -18.11 10.80 1.30
C TYR A 109 -19.06 9.87 2.08
N LYS A 110 -20.14 10.45 2.60
CA LYS A 110 -21.31 9.67 3.00
C LYS A 110 -21.96 9.20 1.71
N ALA A 111 -22.15 7.89 1.58
CA ALA A 111 -22.97 7.37 0.49
C ALA A 111 -24.36 8.02 0.58
N THR A 112 -24.97 8.27 -0.57
CA THR A 112 -26.35 8.77 -0.64
C THR A 112 -27.27 7.82 0.13
N ASP A 113 -28.29 8.38 0.79
CA ASP A 113 -29.22 7.57 1.60
C ASP A 113 -29.90 6.46 0.79
N SER A 114 -30.08 6.66 -0.52
CA SER A 114 -30.55 5.61 -1.43
C SER A 114 -29.66 4.38 -1.43
N ASP A 115 -28.34 4.59 -1.41
CA ASP A 115 -27.35 3.53 -1.52
C ASP A 115 -27.14 2.85 -0.18
N THR A 116 -27.18 3.60 0.93
CA THR A 116 -27.16 3.02 2.27
C THR A 116 -28.40 2.15 2.52
N MET A 117 -29.59 2.59 2.10
CA MET A 117 -30.82 1.82 2.23
C MET A 117 -30.82 0.55 1.38
N LYS A 118 -30.28 0.59 0.15
CA LYS A 118 -30.07 -0.61 -0.68
C LYS A 118 -29.12 -1.61 -0.03
N ILE A 119 -28.03 -1.13 0.58
CA ILE A 119 -27.07 -1.99 1.30
C ILE A 119 -27.76 -2.64 2.51
N LEU A 120 -28.53 -1.86 3.28
CA LEU A 120 -29.27 -2.38 4.43
C LEU A 120 -30.31 -3.42 4.03
N SER A 121 -31.07 -3.20 2.95
CA SER A 121 -32.06 -4.16 2.48
C SER A 121 -31.46 -5.44 1.89
N HIS A 122 -30.30 -5.35 1.24
CA HIS A 122 -29.58 -6.52 0.74
C HIS A 122 -28.96 -7.36 1.88
N ASN A 123 -28.54 -6.68 2.96
CA ASN A 123 -27.95 -7.34 4.11
C ASN A 123 -29.00 -7.87 5.10
N SER A 124 -30.19 -7.27 5.13
CA SER A 124 -31.30 -7.78 5.92
C SER A 124 -31.73 -9.16 5.39
N GLY A 125 -31.93 -10.12 6.30
CA GLY A 125 -32.24 -11.51 5.96
C GLY A 125 -31.05 -12.42 5.62
N ARG A 126 -29.81 -11.92 5.47
CA ARG A 126 -28.60 -12.79 5.42
C ARG A 126 -28.36 -13.51 6.75
N GLN A 127 -28.64 -12.82 7.85
CA GLN A 127 -28.62 -13.41 9.19
C GLN A 127 -30.04 -13.79 9.58
N SER A 128 -30.20 -15.01 10.12
CA SER A 128 -31.50 -15.50 10.60
C SER A 128 -32.13 -14.56 11.64
N ARG A 129 -31.31 -13.89 12.46
CA ARG A 129 -31.79 -12.94 13.48
C ARG A 129 -32.43 -11.68 12.91
N ASN A 130 -32.09 -11.31 11.68
CA ASN A 130 -32.60 -10.10 11.02
C ASN A 130 -33.75 -10.41 10.05
N ARG A 131 -34.19 -11.66 9.98
CA ARG A 131 -35.32 -12.05 9.14
C ARG A 131 -36.60 -11.71 9.91
N PRO A 132 -37.52 -10.91 9.36
CA PRO A 132 -38.80 -10.68 10.01
C PRO A 132 -39.52 -12.01 10.18
N GLU A 133 -40.23 -12.18 11.31
CA GLU A 133 -41.08 -13.34 11.50
C GLU A 133 -42.10 -13.40 10.37
N ARG A 134 -42.20 -14.57 9.73
CA ARG A 134 -43.21 -14.75 8.69
C ARG A 134 -44.57 -14.67 9.38
N PRO A 135 -45.55 -13.94 8.81
CA PRO A 135 -46.90 -13.98 9.35
C PRO A 135 -47.33 -15.44 9.40
N GLY A 136 -47.80 -15.86 10.59
CA GLY A 136 -48.24 -17.23 10.80
C GLY A 136 -49.27 -17.61 9.73
N LYS A 137 -49.19 -18.84 9.23
CA LYS A 137 -50.23 -19.37 8.35
C LYS A 137 -51.54 -19.30 9.14
N LYS A 138 -52.45 -18.43 8.70
CA LYS A 138 -53.82 -18.45 9.24
C LYS A 138 -54.33 -19.86 9.05
N VAL A 139 -54.72 -20.51 10.13
CA VAL A 139 -55.39 -21.82 10.07
C VAL A 139 -56.63 -21.57 9.23
N LYS A 140 -56.71 -22.21 8.07
CA LYS A 140 -57.96 -22.23 7.33
C LYS A 140 -58.92 -23.06 8.17
N GLU A 141 -60.08 -22.48 8.47
CA GLU A 141 -61.18 -23.25 9.04
C GLU A 141 -61.42 -24.50 8.18
N PRO A 142 -61.78 -25.65 8.77
CA PRO A 142 -62.04 -26.86 8.00
C PRO A 142 -63.17 -26.57 7.00
N GLU A 143 -62.80 -26.40 5.73
CA GLU A 143 -63.76 -26.32 4.63
C GLU A 143 -64.46 -27.68 4.56
N SER A 144 -65.74 -27.73 4.92
CA SER A 144 -66.58 -28.91 4.71
C SER A 144 -66.63 -29.18 3.21
N LEU A 145 -66.29 -30.41 2.82
CA LEU A 145 -66.35 -30.84 1.41
C LEU A 145 -67.77 -30.94 0.88
N PHE A 146 -68.76 -30.97 1.78
CA PHE A 146 -70.16 -31.03 1.45
C PHE A 146 -70.86 -29.75 1.84
N THR A 147 -71.68 -29.24 0.93
CA THR A 147 -72.64 -28.19 1.26
C THR A 147 -73.81 -28.80 2.02
N GLU A 148 -74.45 -28.01 2.89
CA GLU A 148 -75.63 -28.46 3.64
C GLU A 148 -76.75 -28.92 2.69
N GLU A 149 -76.85 -28.29 1.50
CA GLU A 149 -77.81 -28.66 0.46
C GLU A 149 -77.55 -30.06 -0.10
N GLU A 150 -76.28 -30.43 -0.35
CA GLU A 150 -75.90 -31.77 -0.79
C GLU A 150 -76.23 -32.82 0.28
N PHE A 151 -76.05 -32.48 1.56
CA PHE A 151 -76.39 -33.38 2.67
C PHE A 151 -77.90 -33.62 2.76
N GLN A 152 -78.72 -32.59 2.56
CA GLN A 152 -80.18 -32.72 2.52
C GLN A 152 -80.67 -33.57 1.34
N GLN A 153 -80.05 -33.42 0.16
CA GLN A 153 -80.34 -34.27 -0.99
C GLN A 153 -79.99 -35.73 -0.71
N PHE A 154 -78.81 -36.00 -0.15
CA PHE A 154 -78.41 -37.35 0.26
C PHE A 154 -79.39 -37.96 1.27
N GLN A 155 -79.82 -37.20 2.27
CA GLN A 155 -80.81 -37.67 3.24
C GLN A 155 -82.12 -38.09 2.57
N LYS A 156 -82.62 -37.26 1.65
CA LYS A 156 -83.86 -37.55 0.92
C LYS A 156 -83.71 -38.76 0.00
N GLU A 157 -82.57 -38.92 -0.66
CA GLU A 157 -82.30 -40.05 -1.55
C GLU A 157 -82.16 -41.37 -0.79
N TYR A 158 -81.47 -41.36 0.36
CA TYR A 158 -81.15 -42.58 1.09
C TYR A 158 -82.23 -43.00 2.09
N PHE A 159 -82.88 -42.05 2.75
CA PHE A 159 -83.90 -42.33 3.79
C PHE A 159 -85.33 -42.01 3.33
N GLY A 160 -85.51 -41.41 2.15
CA GLY A 160 -86.82 -41.07 1.60
C GLY A 160 -87.56 -39.95 2.35
N ARG A 161 -86.93 -39.31 3.34
CA ARG A 161 -87.51 -38.29 4.23
C ARG A 161 -86.46 -37.29 4.68
N THR A 162 -86.85 -36.02 4.84
CA THR A 162 -86.05 -34.97 5.47
C THR A 162 -86.29 -34.99 6.98
N VAL A 163 -85.22 -34.88 7.79
CA VAL A 163 -85.29 -35.06 9.26
C VAL A 163 -86.02 -33.90 9.96
N GLU A 164 -86.25 -32.78 9.27
CA GLU A 164 -86.88 -31.57 9.84
C GLU A 164 -88.42 -31.61 9.88
N GLU A 165 -89.08 -32.58 9.25
CA GLU A 165 -90.55 -32.62 9.16
C GLU A 165 -91.25 -33.29 10.37
N LYS A 166 -90.52 -33.64 11.44
CA LYS A 166 -91.13 -34.11 12.70
C LYS A 166 -91.21 -32.99 13.73
N LYS A 167 -92.25 -32.19 13.62
CA LYS A 167 -92.88 -31.47 14.75
C LYS A 167 -94.39 -31.73 14.73
#